data_AF-A0A965XT16-F1
#
_entry.id   AF-A0A965XT16-F1
#
_cell.length_a   1.000
_cell.length_b   1.000
_cell.length_c   1.000
_cell.angle_alpha   90.00
_cell.angle_beta   90.00
_cell.angle_gamma   90.00
#
_symmetry.space_group_name_H-M   'P 1'
#
loop_
_entity.id
_entity.type
_entity.pdbx_description
1 polymer ?
#
loop_
_entity_poly.entity_id
_entity_poly.type
_entity_poly.pdbx_seq_one_letter_code
_entity_poly.pdbx_strand_id
1 'polypeptide(L)'
;MASMKRAGRAATDFLLSLLVAPGARLLRHVRIKGLLSLPRCARTLERVGLLPIRDHYYEPYLKPEHLRRDLNSPRDLPGLDLRIPAQLELLASFSHQAELAAIPMEPTPLRYGYRNRTFGPVDAGLLFGMVRHVRPRRIVEVGCGMSTLVIRQAVESMWSGGQHADAIACDHVCIEPYEHPWLAQLPVQVIREPLERTDPVRLADSLHSGDMLFIDSSHVVKSQGDVLFVFQELLPRLRPGVVVHFHDIFTPRDYPPTWLLGARVLWTEQYLLEIFLNSHSDWEVLLSANLLAEDHHQALAQALPLLRDHPKGLLPGLPPVFPASFYIRKDESPRDLSPESDPMPSCELLRQLESHEGLRLTPYRCTSGKLTIGFGRNLEDTGISLEEARRMLHSDALQALAAVRRALPWTNGLSEPRRCVLAAMAFNMGITGLMGFRRMLSCLEQNDYEGAAREMLDSHWRNQVGQRAVILAEQMRTGHWPGHSGASEKANEQG
;
A
#
# COMPACT_ATOMS: atom_id res chain seq x y z
N MET A 1 -17.12 18.31 -43.89
CA MET A 1 -17.83 17.21 -43.18
C MET A 1 -17.81 17.32 -41.65
N ALA A 2 -16.71 17.69 -40.97
CA ALA A 2 -16.68 17.80 -39.50
C ALA A 2 -17.58 18.93 -38.92
N SER A 3 -17.68 20.06 -39.62
CA SER A 3 -18.55 21.19 -39.23
C SER A 3 -20.05 20.83 -39.30
N MET A 4 -20.50 20.16 -40.38
CA MET A 4 -21.88 19.67 -40.50
C MET A 4 -22.24 18.61 -39.44
N LYS A 5 -21.29 17.71 -39.10
CA LYS A 5 -21.49 16.74 -38.01
C LYS A 5 -21.59 17.40 -36.63
N ARG A 6 -20.87 18.50 -36.39
CA ARG A 6 -20.99 19.30 -35.15
C ARG A 6 -22.31 20.05 -35.06
N ALA A 7 -22.74 20.69 -36.16
CA ALA A 7 -24.02 21.39 -36.23
C ALA A 7 -25.21 20.42 -36.02
N GLY A 8 -25.15 19.22 -36.63
CA GLY A 8 -26.13 18.17 -36.42
C GLY A 8 -26.21 17.71 -34.96
N ARG A 9 -25.06 17.47 -34.29
CA ARG A 9 -25.03 17.10 -32.87
C ARG A 9 -25.61 18.18 -31.96
N ALA A 10 -25.31 19.46 -32.23
CA ALA A 10 -25.85 20.57 -31.45
C ALA A 10 -27.38 20.70 -31.62
N ALA A 11 -27.90 20.51 -32.84
CA ALA A 11 -29.33 20.49 -33.08
C ALA A 11 -30.03 19.31 -32.38
N THR A 12 -29.44 18.12 -32.42
CA THR A 12 -29.96 16.94 -31.70
C THR A 12 -29.94 17.15 -30.19
N ASP A 13 -28.85 17.68 -29.63
CA ASP A 13 -28.74 18.01 -28.21
C ASP A 13 -29.82 19.00 -27.77
N PHE A 14 -30.00 20.08 -28.54
CA PHE A 14 -31.06 21.05 -28.28
C PHE A 14 -32.45 20.40 -28.27
N LEU A 15 -32.78 19.59 -29.28
CA LEU A 15 -34.08 18.91 -29.34
C LEU A 15 -34.28 17.92 -28.17
N LEU A 16 -33.25 17.17 -27.81
CA LEU A 16 -33.30 16.25 -26.67
C LEU A 16 -33.48 17.02 -25.35
N SER A 17 -32.85 18.18 -25.20
CA SER A 17 -32.98 19.01 -24.00
C SER A 17 -34.43 19.41 -23.69
N LEU A 18 -35.26 19.61 -24.73
CA LEU A 18 -36.68 19.93 -24.59
C LEU A 18 -37.49 18.75 -24.01
N LEU A 19 -37.04 17.51 -24.23
CA LEU A 19 -37.63 16.30 -23.64
C LEU A 19 -37.04 15.99 -22.26
N VAL A 20 -35.74 16.22 -22.09
CA VAL A 20 -35.04 15.99 -20.82
C VAL A 20 -35.53 16.96 -19.75
N ALA A 21 -35.77 18.24 -20.06
CA ALA A 21 -36.19 19.23 -19.07
C ALA A 21 -37.46 18.86 -18.28
N PRO A 22 -38.60 18.50 -18.91
CA PRO A 22 -39.80 18.07 -18.17
C PRO A 22 -39.57 16.73 -17.44
N GLY A 23 -38.86 15.79 -18.05
CA GLY A 23 -38.52 14.51 -17.42
C GLY A 23 -37.65 14.69 -16.16
N ALA A 24 -36.63 15.53 -16.23
CA ALA A 24 -35.75 15.85 -15.10
C ALA A 24 -36.52 16.54 -13.96
N ARG A 25 -37.47 17.44 -14.27
CA ARG A 25 -38.34 18.05 -13.25
C ARG A 25 -39.22 17.01 -12.55
N LEU A 26 -39.78 16.06 -13.31
CA LEU A 26 -40.55 14.95 -12.76
C LEU A 26 -39.68 14.06 -11.86
N LEU A 27 -38.51 13.64 -12.34
CA LEU A 27 -37.56 12.81 -11.58
C LEU A 27 -37.09 13.52 -10.30
N ARG A 28 -36.84 14.84 -10.37
CA ARG A 28 -36.55 15.66 -9.19
C ARG A 28 -37.70 15.64 -8.20
N HIS A 29 -38.95 15.77 -8.65
CA HIS A 29 -40.12 15.69 -7.77
C HIS A 29 -40.26 14.32 -7.11
N VAL A 30 -40.05 13.23 -7.86
CA VAL A 30 -40.02 11.85 -7.34
C VAL A 30 -38.97 11.71 -6.23
N ARG A 31 -37.76 12.23 -6.45
CA ARG A 31 -36.69 12.21 -5.44
C ARG A 31 -36.98 13.10 -4.22
N ILE A 32 -37.65 14.24 -4.39
CA ILE A 32 -38.08 15.11 -3.27
C ILE A 32 -39.14 14.43 -2.39
N LYS A 33 -40.13 13.75 -2.99
CA LYS A 33 -41.15 12.99 -2.24
C LYS A 33 -40.57 11.75 -1.56
N GLY A 34 -39.45 11.25 -2.07
CA GLY A 34 -38.74 10.07 -1.57
C GLY A 34 -39.24 8.77 -2.21
N LEU A 35 -38.31 7.86 -2.50
CA LEU A 35 -38.65 6.59 -3.17
C LEU A 35 -39.47 5.65 -2.29
N LEU A 36 -39.37 5.77 -0.97
CA LEU A 36 -40.19 5.02 0.00
C LEU A 36 -41.68 5.37 -0.10
N SER A 37 -42.02 6.63 -0.39
CA SER A 37 -43.41 7.06 -0.54
C SER A 37 -43.97 6.79 -1.95
N LEU A 38 -43.10 6.46 -2.91
CA LEU A 38 -43.45 6.23 -4.32
C LEU A 38 -42.94 4.86 -4.84
N PRO A 39 -43.38 3.73 -4.28
CA PRO A 39 -42.82 2.39 -4.55
C PRO A 39 -43.02 1.89 -5.99
N ARG A 40 -44.03 2.41 -6.71
CA ARG A 40 -44.20 2.14 -8.15
C ARG A 40 -43.14 2.85 -8.97
N CYS A 41 -42.86 4.12 -8.65
CA CYS A 41 -41.80 4.88 -9.32
C CYS A 41 -40.43 4.26 -9.04
N ALA A 42 -40.17 3.88 -7.77
CA ALA A 42 -38.93 3.22 -7.38
C ALA A 42 -38.67 1.94 -8.18
N ARG A 43 -39.67 1.04 -8.29
CA ARG A 43 -39.55 -0.19 -9.08
C ARG A 43 -39.34 0.08 -10.58
N THR A 44 -40.00 1.10 -11.14
CA THR A 44 -39.78 1.46 -12.55
C THR A 44 -38.35 1.94 -12.78
N LEU A 45 -37.86 2.82 -11.91
CA LEU A 45 -36.49 3.34 -11.98
C LEU A 45 -35.44 2.23 -11.85
N GLU A 46 -35.64 1.30 -10.92
CA GLU A 46 -34.78 0.14 -10.71
C GLU A 46 -34.75 -0.79 -11.94
N ARG A 47 -35.90 -1.12 -12.52
CA ARG A 47 -35.98 -1.97 -13.72
C ARG A 47 -35.31 -1.36 -14.95
N VAL A 48 -35.35 -0.03 -15.04
CA VAL A 48 -34.66 0.72 -16.10
C VAL A 48 -33.17 0.89 -15.80
N GLY A 49 -32.73 0.63 -14.55
CA GLY A 49 -31.35 0.83 -14.12
C GLY A 49 -30.98 2.30 -13.94
N LEU A 50 -31.92 3.16 -13.55
CA LEU A 50 -31.71 4.60 -13.41
C LEU A 50 -32.03 5.08 -12.00
N LEU A 51 -31.06 5.68 -11.31
CA LEU A 51 -31.28 6.39 -10.05
C LEU A 51 -30.97 7.89 -10.21
N PRO A 52 -31.99 8.78 -10.20
CA PRO A 52 -31.74 10.21 -10.33
C PRO A 52 -31.06 10.77 -9.07
N ILE A 53 -29.89 11.39 -9.25
CA ILE A 53 -29.17 12.09 -8.19
C ILE A 53 -29.55 13.57 -8.24
N ARG A 54 -29.84 14.15 -7.07
CA ARG A 54 -30.16 15.57 -6.91
C ARG A 54 -28.91 16.34 -6.49
N ASP A 55 -28.93 17.62 -6.84
CA ASP A 55 -28.11 18.62 -6.18
C ASP A 55 -28.62 18.84 -4.74
N HIS A 56 -28.04 18.10 -3.79
CA HIS A 56 -28.44 18.08 -2.38
C HIS A 56 -27.26 17.65 -1.50
N TYR A 57 -27.16 18.19 -0.28
CA TYR A 57 -26.04 17.95 0.64
C TYR A 57 -25.71 16.45 0.89
N TYR A 58 -26.74 15.60 1.03
CA TYR A 58 -26.58 14.15 1.25
C TYR A 58 -26.38 13.31 -0.02
N GLU A 59 -26.22 13.93 -1.19
CA GLU A 59 -26.08 13.23 -2.47
C GLU A 59 -24.73 13.60 -3.12
N PRO A 60 -24.06 12.68 -3.85
CA PRO A 60 -22.68 12.88 -4.33
C PRO A 60 -22.58 13.84 -5.53
N TYR A 61 -23.64 14.58 -5.85
CA TYR A 61 -23.67 15.45 -7.02
C TYR A 61 -22.77 16.67 -6.82
N LEU A 62 -21.87 16.90 -7.77
CA LEU A 62 -20.90 17.99 -7.70
C LEU A 62 -21.15 19.03 -8.81
N LYS A 63 -21.12 20.31 -8.43
CA LYS A 63 -21.15 21.47 -9.32
C LYS A 63 -19.85 22.26 -9.23
N PRO A 64 -19.50 23.03 -10.28
CA PRO A 64 -18.34 23.93 -10.22
C PRO A 64 -18.39 24.89 -9.02
N GLU A 65 -19.59 25.33 -8.65
CA GLU A 65 -19.88 26.23 -7.52
C GLU A 65 -19.47 25.65 -6.16
N HIS A 66 -19.37 24.32 -6.04
CA HIS A 66 -19.00 23.64 -4.80
C HIS A 66 -17.47 23.53 -4.64
N LEU A 67 -16.71 23.77 -5.70
CA LEU A 67 -15.26 23.64 -5.68
C LEU A 67 -14.62 24.83 -4.96
N ARG A 68 -13.73 24.53 -4.01
CA ARG A 68 -12.99 25.54 -3.23
C ARG A 68 -11.63 25.90 -3.83
N ARG A 69 -11.16 25.12 -4.81
CA ARG A 69 -9.85 25.23 -5.46
C ARG A 69 -9.91 24.62 -6.87
N ASP A 70 -8.91 24.92 -7.68
CA ASP A 70 -8.73 24.31 -8.99
C ASP A 70 -8.35 22.82 -8.83
N LEU A 71 -9.00 21.95 -9.62
CA LEU A 71 -8.81 20.49 -9.58
C LEU A 71 -7.42 20.07 -10.07
N ASN A 72 -6.82 20.87 -10.96
CA ASN A 72 -5.47 20.60 -11.49
C ASN A 72 -4.35 21.09 -10.57
N SER A 73 -4.69 21.82 -9.49
CA SER A 73 -3.70 22.25 -8.50
C SER A 73 -3.43 21.11 -7.51
N PRO A 74 -2.16 20.87 -7.13
CA PRO A 74 -1.86 19.85 -6.13
C PRO A 74 -2.56 20.19 -4.81
N ARG A 75 -3.12 19.18 -4.14
CA ARG A 75 -3.73 19.34 -2.83
C ARG A 75 -2.68 19.24 -1.73
N ASP A 76 -2.87 20.05 -0.69
CA ASP A 76 -2.14 19.88 0.58
C ASP A 76 -2.70 18.65 1.33
N LEU A 77 -1.87 17.61 1.47
CA LEU A 77 -2.18 16.32 2.06
C LEU A 77 -1.16 16.02 3.18
N PRO A 78 -1.24 16.69 4.34
CA PRO A 78 -0.18 16.70 5.34
C PRO A 78 0.13 15.32 5.97
N GLY A 79 -0.82 14.39 5.90
CA GLY A 79 -0.66 13.02 6.40
C GLY A 79 -0.14 12.01 5.36
N LEU A 80 0.11 12.45 4.12
CA LEU A 80 0.53 11.56 3.04
C LEU A 80 1.98 11.86 2.63
N ASP A 81 2.89 10.95 2.97
CA ASP A 81 4.26 10.98 2.43
C ASP A 81 4.31 10.35 1.03
N LEU A 82 4.42 11.20 0.01
CA LEU A 82 4.56 10.77 -1.39
C LEU A 82 5.96 10.25 -1.73
N ARG A 83 6.98 10.44 -0.86
CA ARG A 83 8.34 9.91 -1.06
C ARG A 83 8.97 10.30 -2.41
N ILE A 84 8.81 11.57 -2.80
CA ILE A 84 9.27 12.10 -4.09
C ILE A 84 10.73 11.70 -4.43
N PRO A 85 11.72 11.83 -3.52
CA PRO A 85 13.09 11.44 -3.83
C PRO A 85 13.22 9.95 -4.22
N ALA A 86 12.54 9.05 -3.50
CA ALA A 86 12.56 7.62 -3.78
C ALA A 86 11.87 7.29 -5.12
N GLN A 87 10.82 8.03 -5.50
CA GLN A 87 10.18 7.86 -6.81
C GLN A 87 11.16 8.22 -7.96
N LEU A 88 11.96 9.28 -7.79
CA LEU A 88 12.95 9.72 -8.78
C LEU A 88 14.10 8.71 -8.90
N GLU A 89 14.56 8.15 -7.78
CA GLU A 89 15.56 7.07 -7.75
C GLU A 89 15.03 5.81 -8.44
N LEU A 90 13.77 5.44 -8.17
CA LEU A 90 13.11 4.31 -8.82
C LEU A 90 13.03 4.50 -10.34
N LEU A 91 12.59 5.68 -10.82
CA LEU A 91 12.58 6.00 -12.25
C LEU A 91 13.97 5.91 -12.89
N ALA A 92 15.00 6.41 -12.20
CA ALA A 92 16.37 6.35 -12.69
C ALA A 92 16.91 4.92 -12.79
N SER A 93 16.36 3.98 -12.02
CA SER A 93 16.71 2.56 -12.10
C SER A 93 16.15 1.84 -13.33
N PHE A 94 15.19 2.43 -14.04
CA PHE A 94 14.60 1.82 -15.23
C PHE A 94 15.61 1.80 -16.38
N SER A 95 15.89 0.60 -16.89
CA SER A 95 16.93 0.36 -17.92
C SER A 95 16.36 -0.32 -19.18
N HIS A 96 15.10 -0.03 -19.51
CA HIS A 96 14.34 -0.70 -20.58
C HIS A 96 13.85 0.25 -21.68
N GLN A 97 14.60 1.33 -21.91
CA GLN A 97 14.27 2.37 -22.88
C GLN A 97 14.20 1.81 -24.31
N ALA A 98 15.07 0.85 -24.65
CA ALA A 98 15.10 0.25 -25.98
C ALA A 98 13.84 -0.59 -26.25
N GLU A 99 13.42 -1.41 -25.29
CA GLU A 99 12.20 -2.21 -25.39
C GLU A 99 10.94 -1.33 -25.46
N LEU A 100 10.88 -0.27 -24.64
CA LEU A 100 9.80 0.71 -24.69
C LEU A 100 9.73 1.41 -26.06
N ALA A 101 10.88 1.82 -26.62
CA ALA A 101 10.92 2.42 -27.95
C ALA A 101 10.52 1.46 -29.08
N ALA A 102 10.61 0.15 -28.85
CA ALA A 102 10.20 -0.88 -29.80
C ALA A 102 8.68 -1.20 -29.77
N ILE A 103 7.94 -0.70 -28.78
CA ILE A 103 6.48 -0.86 -28.73
C ILE A 103 5.86 -0.16 -29.95
N PRO A 104 4.98 -0.84 -30.72
CA PRO A 104 4.39 -0.26 -31.91
C PRO A 104 3.48 0.93 -31.58
N MET A 105 3.35 1.86 -32.52
CA MET A 105 2.39 2.96 -32.35
C MET A 105 0.95 2.48 -32.42
N GLU A 106 0.61 1.58 -33.34
CA GLU A 106 -0.76 1.09 -33.50
C GLU A 106 -0.95 -0.23 -32.72
N PRO A 107 -2.03 -0.38 -31.93
CA PRO A 107 -2.30 -1.62 -31.21
C PRO A 107 -2.78 -2.72 -32.16
N THR A 108 -2.55 -3.97 -31.76
CA THR A 108 -3.17 -5.15 -32.39
C THR A 108 -4.06 -5.86 -31.36
N PRO A 109 -4.92 -6.82 -31.75
CA PRO A 109 -5.76 -7.54 -30.79
C PRO A 109 -4.99 -8.21 -29.65
N LEU A 110 -3.73 -8.59 -29.86
CA LEU A 110 -2.90 -9.33 -28.89
C LEU A 110 -1.61 -8.59 -28.49
N ARG A 111 -1.43 -7.33 -28.92
CA ARG A 111 -0.25 -6.53 -28.60
C ARG A 111 -0.63 -5.09 -28.32
N TYR A 112 -0.10 -4.55 -27.24
CA TYR A 112 -0.26 -3.14 -26.91
C TYR A 112 0.42 -2.27 -27.98
N GLY A 113 -0.19 -1.11 -28.23
CA GLY A 113 0.41 -0.04 -29.00
C GLY A 113 -0.02 1.32 -28.45
N TYR A 114 0.83 2.32 -28.61
CA TYR A 114 0.68 3.62 -27.95
C TYR A 114 -0.58 4.41 -28.35
N ARG A 115 -1.04 4.27 -29.60
CA ARG A 115 -2.22 4.95 -30.17
C ARG A 115 -3.51 4.22 -29.82
N ASN A 116 -3.72 3.96 -28.54
CA ASN A 116 -4.99 3.49 -28.00
C ASN A 116 -5.74 4.63 -27.28
N ARG A 117 -6.93 4.36 -26.75
CA ARG A 117 -7.79 5.39 -26.12
C ARG A 117 -7.99 5.21 -24.62
N THR A 118 -7.36 4.20 -24.02
CA THR A 118 -7.70 3.74 -22.66
C THR A 118 -6.50 3.67 -21.73
N PHE A 119 -5.29 3.42 -22.23
CA PHE A 119 -4.09 3.25 -21.43
C PHE A 119 -2.89 3.95 -22.09
N GLY A 120 -2.58 5.14 -21.60
CA GLY A 120 -1.67 6.09 -22.26
C GLY A 120 -0.20 5.68 -22.19
N PRO A 121 0.68 6.37 -22.94
CA PRO A 121 2.11 6.03 -22.97
C PRO A 121 2.83 6.15 -21.63
N VAL A 122 2.40 7.06 -20.75
CA VAL A 122 2.99 7.22 -19.43
C VAL A 122 2.70 6.00 -18.57
N ASP A 123 1.43 5.63 -18.40
CA ASP A 123 1.03 4.49 -17.57
C ASP A 123 1.56 3.18 -18.14
N ALA A 124 1.56 3.02 -19.48
CA ALA A 124 2.17 1.87 -20.15
C ALA A 124 3.69 1.78 -19.90
N GLY A 125 4.40 2.89 -20.01
CA GLY A 125 5.83 2.94 -19.75
C GLY A 125 6.17 2.61 -18.31
N LEU A 126 5.41 3.18 -17.37
CA LEU A 126 5.58 2.93 -15.93
C LEU A 126 5.23 1.49 -15.56
N LEU A 127 4.12 0.94 -16.06
CA LEU A 127 3.73 -0.45 -15.81
C LEU A 127 4.77 -1.43 -16.36
N PHE A 128 5.24 -1.20 -17.59
CA PHE A 128 6.30 -2.00 -18.18
C PHE A 128 7.59 -1.93 -17.34
N GLY A 129 8.00 -0.71 -16.96
CA GLY A 129 9.18 -0.48 -16.13
C GLY A 129 9.08 -1.15 -14.76
N MET A 130 7.92 -1.04 -14.10
CA MET A 130 7.65 -1.66 -12.79
C MET A 130 7.68 -3.18 -12.86
N VAL A 131 7.02 -3.81 -13.84
CA VAL A 131 7.08 -5.27 -14.03
C VAL A 131 8.52 -5.74 -14.25
N ARG A 132 9.30 -4.99 -15.02
CA ARG A 132 10.71 -5.31 -15.29
C ARG A 132 11.65 -5.07 -14.12
N HIS A 133 11.36 -4.07 -13.30
CA HIS A 133 12.11 -3.75 -12.09
C HIS A 133 11.83 -4.76 -10.97
N VAL A 134 10.55 -5.05 -10.71
CA VAL A 134 10.11 -5.97 -9.66
C VAL A 134 10.39 -7.43 -10.01
N ARG A 135 10.26 -7.80 -11.29
CA ARG A 135 10.39 -9.17 -11.80
C ARG A 135 9.51 -10.17 -11.03
N PRO A 136 8.19 -9.93 -10.97
CA PRO A 136 7.30 -10.75 -10.18
C PRO A 136 7.24 -12.20 -10.65
N ARG A 137 7.07 -13.13 -9.70
CA ARG A 137 6.76 -14.53 -10.00
C ARG A 137 5.27 -14.69 -10.28
N ARG A 138 4.45 -13.85 -9.66
CA ARG A 138 3.00 -13.81 -9.85
C ARG A 138 2.50 -12.38 -10.02
N ILE A 139 1.59 -12.20 -10.97
CA ILE A 139 0.80 -10.98 -11.14
C ILE A 139 -0.67 -11.36 -11.06
N VAL A 140 -1.41 -10.74 -10.14
CA VAL A 140 -2.87 -10.76 -10.16
C VAL A 140 -3.36 -9.42 -10.69
N GLU A 141 -4.16 -9.44 -11.75
CA GLU A 141 -4.75 -8.26 -12.39
C GLU A 141 -6.27 -8.28 -12.23
N VAL A 142 -6.82 -7.23 -11.61
CA VAL A 142 -8.25 -6.97 -11.53
C VAL A 142 -8.59 -5.90 -12.55
N GLY A 143 -9.52 -6.21 -13.46
CA GLY A 143 -9.85 -5.35 -14.61
C GLY A 143 -8.82 -5.53 -15.72
N CYS A 144 -9.22 -6.18 -16.81
CA CYS A 144 -8.31 -6.58 -17.88
C CYS A 144 -8.52 -5.76 -19.16
N GLY A 145 -7.42 -5.40 -19.83
CA GLY A 145 -7.48 -4.53 -20.99
C GLY A 145 -6.12 -4.28 -21.63
N MET A 146 -5.85 -3.03 -21.99
CA MET A 146 -4.56 -2.64 -22.57
C MET A 146 -3.40 -2.83 -21.58
N SER A 147 -3.65 -2.68 -20.28
CA SER A 147 -2.73 -2.99 -19.18
C SER A 147 -2.23 -4.44 -19.26
N THR A 148 -3.14 -5.40 -19.51
CA THR A 148 -2.83 -6.82 -19.65
C THR A 148 -1.81 -7.04 -20.75
N LEU A 149 -1.99 -6.38 -21.90
CA LEU A 149 -1.06 -6.48 -23.03
C LEU A 149 0.31 -5.88 -22.73
N VAL A 150 0.36 -4.79 -21.96
CA VAL A 150 1.62 -4.20 -21.47
C VAL A 150 2.34 -5.17 -20.53
N ILE A 151 1.63 -5.75 -19.55
CA ILE A 151 2.18 -6.75 -18.63
C ILE A 151 2.75 -7.93 -19.41
N ARG A 152 2.00 -8.47 -20.39
CA ARG A 152 2.47 -9.59 -21.22
C ARG A 152 3.72 -9.24 -22.02
N GLN A 153 3.77 -8.07 -22.64
CA GLN A 153 4.98 -7.62 -23.36
C GLN A 153 6.18 -7.43 -22.42
N ALA A 154 5.96 -6.89 -21.21
CA ALA A 154 7.01 -6.75 -20.21
C ALA A 154 7.55 -8.12 -19.77
N VAL A 155 6.67 -9.09 -19.50
CA VAL A 155 7.05 -10.46 -19.15
C VAL A 155 7.81 -11.15 -20.28
N GLU A 156 7.31 -11.09 -21.52
CA GLU A 156 7.95 -11.71 -22.69
C GLU A 156 9.34 -11.12 -22.99
N SER A 157 9.52 -9.81 -22.76
CA SER A 157 10.82 -9.17 -22.94
C SER A 157 11.88 -9.71 -21.98
N MET A 158 11.49 -10.27 -20.82
CA MET A 158 12.43 -10.89 -19.88
C MET A 158 12.98 -12.22 -20.40
N TRP A 159 12.23 -12.91 -21.27
CA TRP A 159 12.62 -14.21 -21.82
C TRP A 159 13.55 -14.10 -23.03
N SER A 160 13.46 -13.00 -23.79
CA SER A 160 14.19 -12.84 -25.06
C SER A 160 15.65 -12.39 -24.90
N GLY A 161 16.10 -12.11 -23.68
CA GLY A 161 17.39 -11.47 -23.35
C GLY A 161 18.57 -12.41 -23.04
N GLY A 162 18.66 -13.58 -23.68
CA GLY A 162 19.92 -14.33 -23.82
C GLY A 162 20.79 -14.54 -22.56
N GLN A 163 20.27 -15.25 -21.55
CA GLN A 163 21.06 -16.08 -20.62
C GLN A 163 20.12 -17.15 -20.02
N HIS A 164 20.25 -18.39 -20.50
CA HIS A 164 19.48 -19.56 -20.05
C HIS A 164 19.88 -20.03 -18.64
N ALA A 165 19.46 -19.33 -17.58
CA ALA A 165 19.55 -19.92 -16.23
C ALA A 165 18.42 -19.55 -15.26
N ASP A 166 17.83 -18.36 -15.31
CA ASP A 166 16.79 -17.95 -14.33
C ASP A 166 15.54 -17.34 -14.99
N ALA A 167 14.97 -18.02 -15.98
CA ALA A 167 13.68 -17.62 -16.54
C ALA A 167 12.58 -17.84 -15.48
N ILE A 168 12.29 -16.82 -14.67
CA ILE A 168 11.12 -16.82 -13.80
C ILE A 168 9.89 -16.84 -14.72
N ALA A 169 9.19 -17.98 -14.74
CA ALA A 169 7.85 -18.06 -15.30
C ALA A 169 6.94 -17.18 -14.43
N CYS A 170 6.50 -16.04 -14.97
CA CYS A 170 5.54 -15.18 -14.31
C CYS A 170 4.13 -15.75 -14.53
N ASP A 171 3.50 -16.22 -13.45
CA ASP A 171 2.09 -16.63 -13.45
C ASP A 171 1.20 -15.37 -13.45
N HIS A 172 0.40 -15.18 -14.49
CA HIS A 172 -0.46 -14.00 -14.65
C HIS A 172 -1.91 -14.43 -14.57
N VAL A 173 -2.57 -14.01 -13.48
CA VAL A 173 -3.97 -14.29 -13.19
C VAL A 173 -4.79 -13.03 -13.39
N CYS A 174 -5.81 -13.13 -14.22
CA CYS A 174 -6.75 -12.09 -14.59
C CYS A 174 -8.11 -12.34 -13.91
N ILE A 175 -8.59 -11.40 -13.11
CA ILE A 175 -9.94 -11.40 -12.53
C ILE A 175 -10.78 -10.44 -13.37
N GLU A 176 -11.61 -11.01 -14.26
CA GLU A 176 -12.37 -10.25 -15.25
C GLU A 176 -13.73 -10.94 -15.54
N PRO A 177 -14.83 -10.48 -14.92
CA PRO A 177 -16.15 -11.03 -15.19
C PRO A 177 -16.71 -10.66 -16.56
N TYR A 178 -16.19 -9.61 -17.21
CA TYR A 178 -16.67 -9.06 -18.48
C TYR A 178 -15.58 -9.08 -19.57
N GLU A 179 -14.91 -10.23 -19.72
CA GLU A 179 -13.72 -10.33 -20.58
C GLU A 179 -13.99 -10.06 -22.06
N HIS A 180 -13.00 -9.45 -22.72
CA HIS A 180 -12.98 -9.41 -24.19
C HIS A 180 -12.47 -10.76 -24.74
N PRO A 181 -13.02 -11.29 -25.86
CA PRO A 181 -12.62 -12.58 -26.43
C PRO A 181 -11.13 -12.79 -26.75
N TRP A 182 -10.31 -11.73 -26.79
CA TRP A 182 -8.87 -11.86 -27.03
C TRP A 182 -8.11 -12.27 -25.75
N LEU A 183 -8.70 -12.08 -24.56
CA LEU A 183 -8.05 -12.40 -23.28
C LEU A 183 -7.74 -13.91 -23.18
N ALA A 184 -8.69 -14.75 -23.62
CA ALA A 184 -8.53 -16.21 -23.65
C ALA A 184 -7.46 -16.71 -24.63
N GLN A 185 -6.95 -15.85 -25.52
CA GLN A 185 -5.87 -16.19 -26.46
C GLN A 185 -4.48 -15.88 -25.88
N LEU A 186 -4.41 -15.18 -24.75
CA LEU A 186 -3.16 -14.88 -24.06
C LEU A 186 -2.79 -16.01 -23.10
N PRO A 187 -1.49 -16.21 -22.81
CA PRO A 187 -1.03 -17.19 -21.82
C PRO A 187 -1.27 -16.66 -20.39
N VAL A 188 -2.54 -16.55 -20.00
CA VAL A 188 -3.00 -16.07 -18.68
C VAL A 188 -4.07 -17.01 -18.10
N GLN A 189 -4.18 -17.04 -16.77
CA GLN A 189 -5.31 -17.67 -16.10
C GLN A 189 -6.44 -16.66 -15.94
N VAL A 190 -7.67 -16.99 -16.34
CA VAL A 190 -8.82 -16.08 -16.18
C VAL A 190 -9.81 -16.61 -15.14
N ILE A 191 -10.08 -15.80 -14.13
CA ILE A 191 -11.14 -15.96 -13.13
C ILE A 191 -12.32 -15.06 -13.57
N ARG A 192 -13.43 -15.69 -13.95
CA ARG A 192 -14.62 -15.02 -14.52
C ARG A 192 -15.66 -14.70 -13.45
N GLU A 193 -15.23 -14.04 -12.38
CA GLU A 193 -16.13 -13.60 -11.32
C GLU A 193 -15.75 -12.19 -10.84
N PRO A 194 -16.73 -11.40 -10.33
CA PRO A 194 -16.42 -10.14 -9.67
C PRO A 194 -15.45 -10.34 -8.51
N LEU A 195 -14.53 -9.39 -8.31
CA LEU A 195 -13.49 -9.47 -7.28
C LEU A 195 -14.06 -9.75 -5.89
N GLU A 196 -15.14 -9.05 -5.52
CA GLU A 196 -15.79 -9.17 -4.21
C GLU A 196 -16.46 -10.52 -3.95
N ARG A 197 -16.50 -11.42 -4.95
CA ARG A 197 -16.97 -12.80 -4.81
C ARG A 197 -15.83 -13.81 -4.65
N THR A 198 -14.59 -13.39 -4.82
CA THR A 198 -13.41 -14.22 -4.58
C THR A 198 -13.14 -14.38 -3.09
N ASP A 199 -12.36 -15.39 -2.71
CA ASP A 199 -11.90 -15.57 -1.33
C ASP A 199 -10.68 -14.67 -1.04
N PRO A 200 -10.81 -13.64 -0.17
CA PRO A 200 -9.73 -12.70 0.11
C PRO A 200 -8.53 -13.35 0.81
N VAL A 201 -8.74 -14.41 1.60
CA VAL A 201 -7.66 -15.12 2.28
C VAL A 201 -6.84 -15.88 1.26
N ARG A 202 -7.51 -16.68 0.43
CA ARG A 202 -6.83 -17.44 -0.63
C ARG A 202 -6.12 -16.53 -1.64
N LEU A 203 -6.73 -15.40 -1.99
CA LEU A 203 -6.14 -14.44 -2.89
C LEU A 203 -4.87 -13.81 -2.27
N ALA A 204 -4.95 -13.34 -1.02
CA ALA A 204 -3.80 -12.79 -0.31
C ALA A 204 -2.67 -13.82 -0.13
N ASP A 205 -2.99 -15.06 0.20
CA ASP A 205 -2.02 -16.14 0.36
C ASP A 205 -1.31 -16.54 -0.94
N SER A 206 -1.90 -16.22 -2.09
CA SER A 206 -1.29 -16.47 -3.39
C SER A 206 -0.19 -15.46 -3.76
N LEU A 207 -0.14 -14.31 -3.08
CA LEU A 207 0.80 -13.21 -3.36
C LEU A 207 1.91 -13.15 -2.31
N HIS A 208 3.16 -13.20 -2.76
CA HIS A 208 4.36 -13.18 -1.92
C HIS A 208 5.17 -11.87 -2.10
N SER A 209 6.18 -11.64 -1.24
CA SER A 209 7.11 -10.53 -1.43
C SER A 209 7.72 -10.57 -2.84
N GLY A 210 7.68 -9.45 -3.54
CA GLY A 210 8.09 -9.34 -4.95
C GLY A 210 7.02 -9.68 -5.99
N ASP A 211 5.81 -10.11 -5.59
CA ASP A 211 4.67 -10.27 -6.51
C ASP A 211 3.89 -8.95 -6.67
N MET A 212 3.04 -8.88 -7.70
CA MET A 212 2.24 -7.70 -8.01
C MET A 212 0.74 -7.95 -7.99
N LEU A 213 0.00 -6.98 -7.45
CA LEU A 213 -1.45 -6.86 -7.54
C LEU A 213 -1.80 -5.60 -8.33
N PHE A 214 -2.47 -5.72 -9.46
CA PHE A 214 -2.96 -4.62 -10.29
C PHE A 214 -4.46 -4.47 -10.09
N ILE A 215 -4.93 -3.25 -9.85
CA ILE A 215 -6.31 -2.92 -9.50
C ILE A 215 -6.81 -1.81 -10.41
N ASP A 216 -7.72 -2.17 -11.32
CA ASP A 216 -8.52 -1.29 -12.17
C ASP A 216 -9.98 -1.73 -12.03
N SER A 217 -10.57 -1.34 -10.90
CA SER A 217 -11.88 -1.84 -10.44
C SER A 217 -13.02 -0.88 -10.82
N SER A 218 -14.14 -0.91 -10.10
CA SER A 218 -15.25 0.01 -10.37
C SER A 218 -14.99 1.46 -9.94
N HIS A 219 -13.94 1.73 -9.16
CA HIS A 219 -13.54 3.03 -8.61
C HIS A 219 -14.59 3.76 -7.73
N VAL A 220 -15.74 3.11 -7.48
CA VAL A 220 -16.86 3.66 -6.72
C VAL A 220 -17.05 2.87 -5.43
N VAL A 221 -16.92 3.56 -4.30
CA VAL A 221 -17.27 2.99 -3.00
C VAL A 221 -18.77 2.68 -2.95
N LYS A 222 -19.10 1.39 -2.87
CA LYS A 222 -20.46 0.85 -2.69
C LYS A 222 -20.44 -0.17 -1.57
N SER A 223 -21.52 -0.28 -0.81
CA SER A 223 -21.69 -1.34 0.18
C SER A 223 -21.45 -2.70 -0.46
N GLN A 224 -20.52 -3.49 0.11
CA GLN A 224 -20.13 -4.81 -0.39
C GLN A 224 -19.57 -4.81 -1.83
N GLY A 225 -19.08 -3.66 -2.32
CA GLY A 225 -18.45 -3.56 -3.64
C GLY A 225 -16.94 -3.88 -3.60
N ASP A 226 -16.39 -4.12 -4.79
CA ASP A 226 -14.96 -4.35 -5.06
C ASP A 226 -14.00 -3.37 -4.37
N VAL A 227 -14.24 -2.06 -4.43
CA VAL A 227 -13.37 -1.07 -3.75
C VAL A 227 -13.32 -1.33 -2.25
N LEU A 228 -14.46 -1.57 -1.60
CA LEU A 228 -14.46 -1.86 -0.16
C LEU A 228 -13.80 -3.20 0.14
N PHE A 229 -14.03 -4.22 -0.69
CA PHE A 229 -13.35 -5.52 -0.57
C PHE A 229 -11.82 -5.37 -0.62
N VAL A 230 -11.30 -4.59 -1.57
CA VAL A 230 -9.85 -4.31 -1.67
C VAL A 230 -9.33 -3.73 -0.36
N PHE A 231 -9.89 -2.62 0.12
CA PHE A 231 -9.35 -1.90 1.28
C PHE A 231 -9.61 -2.58 2.62
N GLN A 232 -10.77 -3.22 2.82
CA GLN A 232 -11.17 -3.79 4.12
C GLN A 232 -10.79 -5.26 4.26
N GLU A 233 -10.78 -6.01 3.16
CA GLU A 233 -10.63 -7.47 3.21
C GLU A 233 -9.30 -7.92 2.62
N LEU A 234 -8.87 -7.37 1.49
CA LEU A 234 -7.67 -7.84 0.78
C LEU A 234 -6.37 -7.19 1.30
N LEU A 235 -6.22 -5.87 1.20
CA LEU A 235 -4.97 -5.17 1.54
C LEU A 235 -4.45 -5.51 2.95
N PRO A 236 -5.28 -5.54 4.02
CA PRO A 236 -4.80 -5.85 5.37
C PRO A 236 -4.14 -7.24 5.47
N ARG A 237 -4.56 -8.19 4.62
CA ARG A 237 -4.06 -9.58 4.60
C ARG A 237 -2.84 -9.76 3.72
N LEU A 238 -2.51 -8.80 2.85
CA LEU A 238 -1.35 -8.92 1.97
C LEU A 238 -0.07 -9.04 2.79
N ARG A 239 0.84 -9.89 2.29
CA ARG A 239 2.17 -10.07 2.86
C ARG A 239 3.02 -8.83 2.57
N PRO A 240 3.96 -8.48 3.47
CA PRO A 240 4.94 -7.46 3.16
C PRO A 240 5.71 -7.73 1.87
N GLY A 241 6.11 -6.67 1.18
CA GLY A 241 6.85 -6.73 -0.08
C GLY A 241 6.00 -6.92 -1.33
N VAL A 242 4.69 -7.19 -1.21
CA VAL A 242 3.77 -7.19 -2.36
C VAL A 242 3.60 -5.76 -2.88
N VAL A 243 3.77 -5.58 -4.19
CA VAL A 243 3.56 -4.30 -4.87
C VAL A 243 2.13 -4.21 -5.36
N VAL A 244 1.40 -3.17 -4.98
CA VAL A 244 0.03 -2.93 -5.41
C VAL A 244 -0.02 -1.72 -6.33
N HIS A 245 -0.62 -1.87 -7.51
CA HIS A 245 -0.86 -0.81 -8.48
C HIS A 245 -2.35 -0.51 -8.54
N PHE A 246 -2.73 0.72 -8.19
CA PHE A 246 -4.05 1.28 -8.44
C PHE A 246 -4.02 2.12 -9.71
N HIS A 247 -4.94 1.86 -10.63
CA HIS A 247 -5.14 2.67 -11.83
C HIS A 247 -6.19 3.77 -11.59
N ASP A 248 -6.19 4.79 -12.44
CA ASP A 248 -7.07 5.97 -12.36
C ASP A 248 -6.94 6.81 -11.08
N ILE A 249 -5.71 6.89 -10.54
CA ILE A 249 -5.35 7.70 -9.38
C ILE A 249 -4.52 8.92 -9.80
N PHE A 250 -5.03 10.12 -9.49
CA PHE A 250 -4.44 11.42 -9.83
C PHE A 250 -3.77 12.13 -8.66
N THR A 251 -3.62 11.47 -7.50
CA THR A 251 -2.99 12.02 -6.30
C THR A 251 -1.59 12.59 -6.61
N PRO A 252 -1.27 13.83 -6.20
CA PRO A 252 -1.97 14.67 -5.20
C PRO A 252 -3.06 15.59 -5.75
N ARG A 253 -3.38 15.56 -7.04
CA ARG A 253 -4.45 16.38 -7.63
C ARG A 253 -5.82 15.72 -7.45
N ASP A 254 -6.89 16.46 -7.71
CA ASP A 254 -8.22 15.87 -7.81
C ASP A 254 -8.42 15.19 -9.18
N TYR A 255 -9.51 14.45 -9.36
CA TYR A 255 -9.87 13.93 -10.69
C TYR A 255 -9.95 15.06 -11.73
N PRO A 256 -9.54 14.82 -12.99
CA PRO A 256 -9.50 15.85 -14.02
C PRO A 256 -10.86 16.56 -14.22
N PRO A 257 -10.88 17.89 -14.49
CA PRO A 257 -12.12 18.62 -14.73
C PRO A 257 -13.00 18.02 -15.84
N THR A 258 -12.37 17.48 -16.88
CA THR A 258 -13.07 16.81 -18.00
C THR A 258 -13.86 15.59 -17.55
N TRP A 259 -13.39 14.90 -16.51
CA TRP A 259 -14.05 13.72 -15.96
C TRP A 259 -15.11 14.13 -14.94
N LEU A 260 -14.72 14.94 -13.96
CA LEU A 260 -15.58 15.28 -12.83
C LEU A 260 -16.72 16.25 -13.22
N LEU A 261 -16.42 17.29 -14.00
CA LEU A 261 -17.41 18.30 -14.42
C LEU A 261 -17.96 18.06 -15.83
N GLY A 262 -17.14 17.51 -16.73
CA GLY A 262 -17.53 17.19 -18.10
C GLY A 262 -18.36 15.91 -18.17
N ALA A 263 -17.72 14.76 -17.94
CA ALA A 263 -18.35 13.44 -18.04
C ALA A 263 -19.19 13.04 -16.81
N ARG A 264 -19.07 13.77 -15.70
CA ARG A 264 -19.75 13.48 -14.41
C ARG A 264 -19.37 12.12 -13.83
N VAL A 265 -18.09 11.77 -13.95
CA VAL A 265 -17.50 10.61 -13.28
C VAL A 265 -17.39 10.91 -11.79
N LEU A 266 -18.13 10.17 -10.96
CA LEU A 266 -18.20 10.37 -9.49
C LEU A 266 -17.44 9.27 -8.75
N TRP A 267 -16.21 8.99 -9.20
CA TRP A 267 -15.33 8.03 -8.56
C TRP A 267 -14.80 8.55 -7.24
N THR A 268 -14.58 7.64 -6.30
CA THR A 268 -14.23 7.97 -4.91
C THR A 268 -13.03 7.18 -4.37
N GLU A 269 -12.55 6.19 -5.12
CA GLU A 269 -11.45 5.30 -4.72
C GLU A 269 -10.17 6.06 -4.34
N GLN A 270 -9.72 7.00 -5.16
CA GLN A 270 -8.55 7.83 -4.86
C GLN A 270 -8.57 8.45 -3.46
N TYR A 271 -9.70 9.00 -3.03
CA TYR A 271 -9.80 9.63 -1.72
C TYR A 271 -9.77 8.60 -0.60
N LEU A 272 -10.30 7.39 -0.83
CA LEU A 272 -10.19 6.28 0.11
C LEU A 272 -8.75 5.77 0.21
N LEU A 273 -8.03 5.67 -0.91
CA LEU A 273 -6.61 5.29 -0.95
C LEU A 273 -5.75 6.28 -0.16
N GLU A 274 -5.99 7.58 -0.30
CA GLU A 274 -5.29 8.62 0.46
C GLU A 274 -5.52 8.50 1.96
N ILE A 275 -6.78 8.25 2.38
CA ILE A 275 -7.12 8.04 3.78
C ILE A 275 -6.48 6.75 4.31
N PHE A 276 -6.49 5.69 3.51
CA PHE A 276 -5.85 4.42 3.83
C PHE A 276 -4.35 4.63 4.08
N LEU A 277 -3.63 5.27 3.17
CA LEU A 277 -2.19 5.53 3.29
C LEU A 277 -1.83 6.46 4.45
N ASN A 278 -2.69 7.44 4.73
CA ASN A 278 -2.53 8.31 5.90
C ASN A 278 -2.72 7.54 7.22
N SER A 279 -3.61 6.54 7.22
CA SER A 279 -3.96 5.78 8.44
C SER A 279 -3.08 4.54 8.67
N HIS A 280 -2.25 4.16 7.69
CA HIS A 280 -1.44 2.94 7.72
C HIS A 280 0.02 3.25 7.38
N SER A 281 0.85 3.37 8.41
CA SER A 281 2.28 3.67 8.25
C SER A 281 3.11 2.48 7.75
N ASP A 282 2.56 1.26 7.77
CA ASP A 282 3.16 0.05 7.19
C ASP A 282 3.02 0.00 5.66
N TRP A 283 2.47 1.04 5.03
CA TRP A 283 2.46 1.20 3.58
C TRP A 283 3.33 2.36 3.14
N GLU A 284 3.92 2.21 1.97
CA GLU A 284 4.73 3.24 1.34
C GLU A 284 4.31 3.47 -0.10
N VAL A 285 4.31 4.73 -0.50
CA VAL A 285 4.16 5.12 -1.90
C VAL A 285 5.47 4.79 -2.63
N LEU A 286 5.36 4.05 -3.73
CA LEU A 286 6.48 3.76 -4.62
C LEU A 286 6.52 4.74 -5.79
N LEU A 287 5.36 5.08 -6.35
CA LEU A 287 5.28 5.89 -7.56
C LEU A 287 3.89 6.52 -7.75
N SER A 288 3.84 7.79 -8.14
CA SER A 288 2.62 8.47 -8.62
C SER A 288 2.85 9.02 -10.04
N ALA A 289 2.15 8.46 -11.03
CA ALA A 289 2.28 8.87 -12.42
C ALA A 289 1.85 10.32 -12.65
N ASN A 290 0.76 10.75 -11.99
CA ASN A 290 0.27 12.12 -12.12
C ASN A 290 1.29 13.14 -11.58
N LEU A 291 1.79 12.90 -10.36
CA LEU A 291 2.82 13.74 -9.74
C LEU A 291 4.07 13.84 -10.63
N LEU A 292 4.57 12.70 -11.12
CA LEU A 292 5.77 12.66 -11.94
C LEU A 292 5.56 13.33 -13.30
N ALA A 293 4.39 13.17 -13.92
CA ALA A 293 4.09 13.76 -15.22
C ALA A 293 3.88 15.27 -15.17
N GLU A 294 3.31 15.78 -14.08
CA GLU A 294 3.03 17.21 -13.91
C GLU A 294 4.21 17.97 -13.32
N ASP A 295 4.87 17.42 -12.29
CA ASP A 295 5.85 18.15 -11.48
C ASP A 295 7.31 17.72 -11.76
N HIS A 296 7.52 16.52 -12.32
CA HIS A 296 8.85 15.96 -12.58
C HIS A 296 9.03 15.40 -14.02
N HIS A 297 8.38 16.05 -15.00
CA HIS A 297 8.31 15.55 -16.38
C HIS A 297 9.67 15.22 -17.01
N GLN A 298 10.71 15.98 -16.69
CA GLN A 298 12.05 15.74 -17.22
C GLN A 298 12.63 14.38 -16.77
N ALA A 299 12.46 14.01 -15.50
CA ALA A 299 12.91 12.71 -14.99
C ALA A 299 12.10 11.57 -15.63
N LEU A 300 10.79 11.78 -15.76
CA LEU A 300 9.90 10.82 -16.42
C LEU A 300 10.28 10.61 -17.90
N ALA A 301 10.61 11.66 -18.64
CA ALA A 301 11.02 11.58 -20.05
C ALA A 301 12.42 10.98 -20.28
N GLN A 302 13.26 10.94 -19.24
CA GLN A 302 14.51 10.17 -19.27
C GLN A 302 14.24 8.67 -19.19
N ALA A 303 13.32 8.26 -18.31
CA ALA A 303 12.91 6.87 -18.16
C ALA A 303 12.06 6.38 -19.36
N LEU A 304 11.22 7.25 -19.93
CA LEU A 304 10.24 6.91 -20.97
C LEU A 304 10.53 7.67 -22.27
N PRO A 305 11.21 7.05 -23.26
CA PRO A 305 11.71 7.75 -24.45
C PRO A 305 10.65 8.46 -25.29
N LEU A 306 9.44 7.87 -25.40
CA LEU A 306 8.34 8.46 -26.17
C LEU A 306 7.95 9.86 -25.69
N LEU A 307 8.17 10.16 -24.41
CA LEU A 307 7.76 11.45 -23.82
C LEU A 307 8.66 12.61 -24.22
N ARG A 308 9.80 12.35 -24.87
CA ARG A 308 10.67 13.40 -25.44
C ARG A 308 9.96 14.12 -26.59
N ASP A 309 9.24 13.35 -27.42
CA ASP A 309 8.49 13.88 -28.56
C ASP A 309 7.01 14.14 -28.23
N HIS A 310 6.51 13.48 -27.18
CA HIS A 310 5.11 13.58 -26.75
C HIS A 310 5.01 13.94 -25.25
N PRO A 311 5.14 15.22 -24.89
CA PRO A 311 5.03 15.68 -23.50
C PRO A 311 3.74 15.19 -22.84
N LYS A 312 3.84 14.74 -21.59
CA LYS A 312 2.75 14.15 -20.80
C LYS A 312 2.04 12.93 -21.46
N GLY A 313 2.64 12.34 -22.49
CA GLY A 313 2.07 11.20 -23.22
C GLY A 313 0.92 11.57 -24.16
N LEU A 314 0.75 12.86 -24.47
CA LEU A 314 -0.33 13.33 -25.33
C LEU A 314 -0.01 13.07 -26.80
N LEU A 315 -0.75 12.13 -27.40
CA LEU A 315 -0.57 11.76 -28.80
C LEU A 315 -1.50 12.57 -29.73
N PRO A 316 -0.96 13.19 -30.80
CA PRO A 316 -1.78 13.93 -31.76
C PRO A 316 -2.89 13.08 -32.39
N GLY A 317 -4.09 13.67 -32.45
CA GLY A 317 -5.27 13.06 -33.06
C GLY A 317 -6.04 12.09 -32.15
N LEU A 318 -5.64 11.94 -30.89
CA LEU A 318 -6.35 11.14 -29.88
C LEU A 318 -6.88 12.03 -28.75
N PRO A 319 -7.96 11.62 -28.06
CA PRO A 319 -8.35 12.26 -26.81
C PRO A 319 -7.23 12.13 -25.77
N PRO A 320 -7.06 13.10 -24.87
CA PRO A 320 -6.05 13.01 -23.82
C PRO A 320 -6.36 11.82 -22.89
N VAL A 321 -5.37 10.97 -22.69
CA VAL A 321 -5.34 9.95 -21.64
C VAL A 321 -4.35 10.45 -20.60
N PHE A 322 -4.84 10.77 -19.41
CA PHE A 322 -4.04 11.41 -18.37
C PHE A 322 -3.31 10.35 -17.54
N PRO A 323 -2.06 10.59 -17.13
CA PRO A 323 -1.30 9.67 -16.28
C PRO A 323 -2.00 9.45 -14.94
N ALA A 324 -2.24 8.20 -14.60
CA ALA A 324 -3.08 7.83 -13.48
C ALA A 324 -2.66 6.53 -12.74
N SER A 325 -1.49 5.96 -13.06
CA SER A 325 -0.93 4.87 -12.29
C SER A 325 -0.41 5.31 -10.91
N PHE A 326 -0.76 4.59 -9.86
CA PHE A 326 -0.26 4.80 -8.50
C PHE A 326 0.15 3.49 -7.83
N TYR A 327 1.39 3.44 -7.34
CA TYR A 327 1.99 2.23 -6.78
C TYR A 327 2.26 2.39 -5.29
N ILE A 328 1.87 1.38 -4.53
CA ILE A 328 2.15 1.26 -3.11
C ILE A 328 2.76 -0.11 -2.80
N ARG A 329 3.42 -0.22 -1.67
CA ARG A 329 3.93 -1.49 -1.15
C ARG A 329 3.77 -1.55 0.35
N LYS A 330 3.46 -2.74 0.85
CA LYS A 330 3.48 -2.99 2.30
C LYS A 330 4.92 -3.19 2.75
N ASP A 331 5.37 -2.35 3.66
CA ASP A 331 6.72 -2.33 4.21
C ASP A 331 7.02 -3.66 4.94
N GLU A 332 8.26 -4.16 4.78
CA GLU A 332 8.74 -5.40 5.43
C GLU A 332 8.96 -5.22 6.93
N SER A 333 9.00 -3.98 7.42
CA SER A 333 9.05 -3.66 8.84
C SER A 333 7.78 -2.92 9.28
N PRO A 334 7.04 -3.41 10.29
CA PRO A 334 5.92 -2.66 10.84
C PRO A 334 6.44 -1.36 11.45
N ARG A 335 6.03 -0.22 10.89
CA ARG A 335 6.18 1.06 11.56
C ARG A 335 5.23 1.05 12.76
N ASP A 336 5.81 1.14 13.94
CA ASP A 336 5.13 1.13 15.25
C ASP A 336 4.00 2.19 15.26
N LEU A 337 2.73 1.74 15.31
CA LEU A 337 1.53 2.59 15.34
C LEU A 337 0.92 2.53 16.74
N SER A 338 0.82 3.68 17.40
CA SER A 338 -0.20 3.93 18.42
C SER A 338 -1.10 5.08 17.99
N PRO A 339 -2.32 5.16 18.55
CA PRO A 339 -3.36 6.05 18.08
C PRO A 339 -3.30 7.39 18.83
N GLU A 340 -2.96 8.47 18.13
CA GLU A 340 -3.38 9.85 18.45
C GLU A 340 -2.89 10.76 17.32
N SER A 341 -3.74 11.01 16.33
CA SER A 341 -3.51 12.10 15.36
C SER A 341 -4.44 13.27 15.68
N ASP A 342 -4.23 13.86 16.85
CA ASP A 342 -4.27 15.32 16.92
C ASP A 342 -3.27 15.86 15.87
N PRO A 343 -3.52 17.04 15.27
CA PRO A 343 -2.57 17.60 14.31
C PRO A 343 -1.18 17.62 14.94
N MET A 344 -0.21 16.97 14.29
CA MET A 344 1.17 16.93 14.75
C MET A 344 1.60 18.38 15.09
N PRO A 345 2.11 18.62 16.30
CA PRO A 345 2.53 19.97 16.69
C PRO A 345 3.55 20.49 15.68
N SER A 346 3.40 21.76 15.27
CA SER A 346 4.29 22.36 14.29
C SER A 346 5.75 22.28 14.76
N CYS A 347 6.69 22.16 13.82
CA CYS A 347 8.12 22.15 14.14
C CYS A 347 8.54 23.39 14.97
N GLU A 348 7.84 24.51 14.76
CA GLU A 348 8.08 25.74 15.53
C GLU A 348 7.61 25.60 16.99
N LEU A 349 6.45 25.01 17.22
CA LEU A 349 5.95 24.73 18.58
C LEU A 349 6.88 23.75 19.31
N LEU A 350 7.33 22.69 18.65
CA LEU A 350 8.27 21.74 19.25
C LEU A 350 9.59 22.41 19.66
N ARG A 351 10.21 23.19 18.77
CA ARG A 351 11.43 23.94 19.11
C ARG A 351 11.22 24.93 20.25
N GLN A 352 10.08 25.61 20.28
CA GLN A 352 9.75 26.54 21.36
C GLN A 352 9.65 25.80 22.70
N LEU A 353 8.96 24.66 22.75
CA LEU A 353 8.82 23.85 23.96
C LEU A 353 10.15 23.25 24.40
N GLU A 354 10.96 22.71 23.49
CA GLU A 354 12.30 22.21 23.79
C GLU A 354 13.20 23.30 24.39
N SER A 355 13.11 24.53 23.86
CA SER A 355 13.86 25.67 24.36
C SER A 355 13.38 26.17 25.72
N HIS A 356 12.08 26.11 26.01
CA HIS A 356 11.51 26.61 27.26
C HIS A 356 11.67 25.61 28.41
N GLU A 357 11.39 24.33 28.16
CA GLU A 357 11.42 23.29 29.20
C GLU A 357 12.85 22.77 29.43
N GLY A 358 13.65 22.68 28.36
CA GLY A 358 14.97 22.07 28.38
C GLY A 358 14.93 20.56 28.57
N LEU A 359 15.98 19.86 28.13
CA LEU A 359 16.07 18.40 28.22
C LEU A 359 16.72 17.94 29.53
N ARG A 360 16.04 17.06 30.28
CA ARG A 360 16.60 16.31 31.41
C ARG A 360 16.41 14.80 31.21
N LEU A 361 17.50 14.08 30.96
CA LEU A 361 17.47 12.63 30.70
C LEU A 361 17.30 11.77 31.96
N THR A 362 17.38 12.36 33.14
CA THR A 362 17.18 11.68 34.42
C THR A 362 16.06 12.38 35.22
N PRO A 363 15.28 11.65 36.03
CA PRO A 363 14.23 12.25 36.84
C PRO A 363 14.75 13.38 37.75
N TYR A 364 13.99 14.47 37.85
CA TYR A 364 14.25 15.61 38.72
C TYR A 364 12.96 16.08 39.40
N ARG A 365 13.06 16.90 40.45
CA ARG A 365 11.89 17.57 41.03
C ARG A 365 11.69 18.92 40.38
N CYS A 366 10.51 19.17 39.82
CA CYS A 366 10.17 20.47 39.28
C CYS A 366 9.92 21.50 40.40
N THR A 367 9.67 22.76 40.04
CA THR A 367 9.38 23.84 41.00
C THR A 367 8.15 23.57 41.87
N SER A 368 7.20 22.76 41.38
CA SER A 368 6.02 22.30 42.12
C SER A 368 6.28 21.04 42.97
N GLY A 369 7.53 20.57 43.06
CA GLY A 369 7.95 19.44 43.89
C GLY A 369 7.73 18.04 43.28
N LYS A 370 7.13 17.95 42.09
CA LYS A 370 6.72 16.69 41.45
C LYS A 370 7.85 16.04 40.65
N LEU A 371 7.93 14.71 40.65
CA LEU A 371 8.91 13.97 39.86
C LEU A 371 8.65 14.12 38.36
N THR A 372 9.65 14.62 37.64
CA THR A 372 9.55 15.06 36.24
C THR A 372 10.75 14.55 35.43
N ILE A 373 10.59 14.26 34.14
CA ILE A 373 11.66 13.81 33.22
C ILE A 373 11.49 14.39 31.81
N GLY A 374 12.54 14.34 30.98
CA GLY A 374 12.50 14.73 29.57
C GLY A 374 12.36 16.23 29.42
N PHE A 375 11.41 16.65 28.58
CA PHE A 375 10.99 18.04 28.39
C PHE A 375 9.80 18.38 29.30
N GLY A 376 9.94 18.17 30.62
CA GLY A 376 8.91 18.54 31.59
C GLY A 376 7.77 17.52 31.83
N ARG A 377 7.93 16.24 31.45
CA ARG A 377 6.93 15.18 31.69
C ARG A 377 6.81 14.84 33.18
N ASN A 378 5.65 15.12 33.77
CA ASN A 378 5.31 14.74 35.15
C ASN A 378 5.01 13.24 35.26
N LEU A 379 5.75 12.52 36.09
CA LEU A 379 5.63 11.07 36.27
C LEU A 379 4.67 10.65 37.39
N GLU A 380 4.25 11.58 38.26
CA GLU A 380 3.36 11.28 39.38
C GLU A 380 1.88 11.37 38.97
N ASP A 381 1.48 12.48 38.32
CA ASP A 381 0.08 12.67 37.93
C ASP A 381 -0.22 12.11 36.53
N THR A 382 0.70 12.31 35.59
CA THR A 382 0.50 11.93 34.19
C THR A 382 1.09 10.57 33.88
N GLY A 383 2.24 10.23 34.47
CA GLY A 383 2.95 8.99 34.18
C GLY A 383 3.46 8.95 32.74
N ILE A 384 3.49 7.75 32.16
CA ILE A 384 3.79 7.51 30.75
C ILE A 384 2.63 6.75 30.11
N SER A 385 2.39 7.03 28.84
CA SER A 385 1.42 6.30 28.02
C SER A 385 1.89 4.88 27.71
N LEU A 386 0.95 4.03 27.27
CA LEU A 386 1.27 2.69 26.79
C LEU A 386 2.24 2.71 25.60
N GLU A 387 2.09 3.71 24.72
CA GLU A 387 2.98 3.91 23.58
C GLU A 387 4.41 4.24 24.03
N GLU A 388 4.56 5.23 24.91
CA GLU A 388 5.88 5.60 25.44
C GLU A 388 6.55 4.42 26.13
N ALA A 389 5.80 3.65 26.93
CA ALA A 389 6.30 2.44 27.57
C ALA A 389 6.75 1.37 26.56
N ARG A 390 6.00 1.19 25.46
CA ARG A 390 6.37 0.25 24.37
C ARG A 390 7.62 0.70 23.63
N ARG A 391 7.74 2.00 23.29
CA ARG A 391 8.94 2.55 22.64
C ARG A 391 10.19 2.38 23.50
N MET A 392 10.07 2.63 24.82
CA MET A 392 11.15 2.39 25.78
C MET A 392 11.56 0.92 25.79
N LEU A 393 10.59 -0.01 25.92
CA LEU A 393 10.85 -1.44 25.91
C LEU A 393 11.51 -1.91 24.61
N HIS A 394 11.03 -1.43 23.47
CA HIS A 394 11.56 -1.78 22.15
C HIS A 394 13.03 -1.31 22.00
N SER A 395 13.31 -0.06 22.34
CA SER A 395 14.67 0.48 22.34
C SER A 395 15.60 -0.35 23.24
N ASP A 396 15.19 -0.62 24.47
CA ASP A 396 16.00 -1.34 25.44
C ASP A 396 16.23 -2.81 25.02
N ALA A 397 15.23 -3.45 24.42
CA ALA A 397 15.35 -4.80 23.86
C ALA A 397 16.34 -4.85 22.68
N LEU A 398 16.29 -3.86 21.78
CA LEU A 398 17.26 -3.73 20.68
C LEU A 398 18.68 -3.50 21.20
N GLN A 399 18.85 -2.66 22.22
CA GLN A 399 20.14 -2.43 22.85
C GLN A 399 20.69 -3.72 23.48
N ALA A 400 19.83 -4.50 24.17
CA ALA A 400 20.23 -5.78 24.74
C ALA A 400 20.64 -6.80 23.67
N LEU A 401 19.87 -6.93 22.58
CA LEU A 401 20.20 -7.78 21.43
C LEU A 401 21.54 -7.38 20.79
N ALA A 402 21.73 -6.07 20.56
CA ALA A 402 22.96 -5.54 19.98
C ALA A 402 24.17 -5.77 20.89
N ALA A 403 24.00 -5.60 22.22
CA ALA A 403 25.05 -5.86 23.19
C ALA A 403 25.47 -7.33 23.21
N VAL A 404 24.51 -8.27 23.19
CA VAL A 404 24.78 -9.71 23.08
C VAL A 404 25.50 -10.03 21.78
N ARG A 405 25.00 -9.56 20.64
CA ARG A 405 25.62 -9.80 19.33
C ARG A 405 27.06 -9.28 19.26
N ARG A 406 27.35 -8.15 19.90
CA ARG A 406 28.69 -7.55 19.92
C ARG A 406 29.64 -8.31 20.86
N ALA A 407 29.16 -8.69 22.05
CA ALA A 407 29.98 -9.37 23.05
C ALA A 407 30.18 -10.87 22.75
N LEU A 408 29.18 -11.52 22.15
CA LEU A 408 29.16 -12.95 21.84
C LEU A 408 28.75 -13.20 20.37
N PRO A 409 29.60 -12.88 19.37
CA PRO A 409 29.25 -12.99 17.96
C PRO A 409 28.86 -14.42 17.50
N TRP A 410 29.41 -15.44 18.17
CA TRP A 410 29.11 -16.85 17.89
C TRP A 410 27.64 -17.22 18.14
N THR A 411 26.92 -16.44 18.95
CA THR A 411 25.50 -16.66 19.24
C THR A 411 24.60 -16.49 18.02
N ASN A 412 25.10 -15.92 16.92
CA ASN A 412 24.37 -15.85 15.65
C ASN A 412 24.00 -17.24 15.10
N GLY A 413 24.77 -18.28 15.43
CA GLY A 413 24.47 -19.66 15.06
C GLY A 413 23.34 -20.30 15.88
N LEU A 414 22.91 -19.69 16.98
CA LEU A 414 21.83 -20.19 17.81
C LEU A 414 20.45 -19.90 17.18
N SER A 415 19.46 -20.72 17.50
CA SER A 415 18.06 -20.45 17.14
C SER A 415 17.59 -19.12 17.73
N GLU A 416 16.65 -18.48 17.06
CA GLU A 416 16.11 -17.18 17.48
C GLU A 416 15.63 -17.19 18.94
N PRO A 417 14.85 -18.18 19.42
CA PRO A 417 14.41 -18.20 20.81
C PRO A 417 15.58 -18.23 21.81
N ARG A 418 16.68 -18.92 21.50
CA ARG A 418 17.87 -18.97 22.37
C ARG A 418 18.61 -17.63 22.41
N ARG A 419 18.75 -16.96 21.27
CA ARG A 419 19.31 -15.60 21.21
C ARG A 419 18.48 -14.62 22.02
N CYS A 420 17.15 -14.73 21.95
CA CYS A 420 16.23 -13.91 22.72
C CYS A 420 16.33 -14.18 24.24
N VAL A 421 16.68 -15.40 24.67
CA VAL A 421 16.96 -15.66 26.10
C VAL A 421 18.19 -14.87 26.55
N LEU A 422 19.28 -14.90 25.80
CA LEU A 422 20.50 -14.15 26.13
C LEU A 422 20.23 -12.65 26.17
N ALA A 423 19.47 -12.13 25.21
CA ALA A 423 19.03 -10.72 25.21
C ALA A 423 18.14 -10.41 26.42
N ALA A 424 17.20 -11.29 26.78
CA ALA A 424 16.34 -11.10 27.94
C ALA A 424 17.12 -11.10 29.27
N MET A 425 18.17 -11.91 29.37
CA MET A 425 19.10 -11.88 30.51
C MET A 425 19.91 -10.58 30.51
N ALA A 426 20.49 -10.19 29.38
CA ALA A 426 21.25 -8.94 29.25
C ALA A 426 20.41 -7.70 29.55
N PHE A 427 19.12 -7.70 29.19
CA PHE A 427 18.17 -6.65 29.54
C PHE A 427 17.98 -6.55 31.07
N ASN A 428 17.96 -7.68 31.78
CA ASN A 428 17.67 -7.69 33.22
C ASN A 428 18.88 -7.33 34.09
N MET A 429 20.08 -7.80 33.72
CA MET A 429 21.29 -7.66 34.56
C MET A 429 22.46 -6.93 33.87
N GLY A 430 22.27 -6.46 32.64
CA GLY A 430 23.32 -5.92 31.79
C GLY A 430 24.21 -6.98 31.15
N ILE A 431 24.93 -6.59 30.10
CA ILE A 431 25.85 -7.49 29.38
C ILE A 431 27.00 -7.99 30.27
N THR A 432 27.52 -7.13 31.15
CA THR A 432 28.58 -7.49 32.10
C THR A 432 28.13 -8.58 33.07
N GLY A 433 26.88 -8.51 33.54
CA GLY A 433 26.28 -9.54 34.38
C GLY A 433 26.16 -10.86 33.63
N LEU A 434 25.70 -10.83 32.37
CA LEU A 434 25.61 -12.01 31.52
C LEU A 434 27.00 -12.65 31.30
N MET A 435 28.05 -11.86 31.10
CA MET A 435 29.43 -12.38 30.96
C MET A 435 29.95 -13.10 32.22
N GLY A 436 29.30 -12.91 33.36
CA GLY A 436 29.58 -13.66 34.59
C GLY A 436 29.14 -15.14 34.51
N PHE A 437 28.22 -15.50 33.61
CA PHE A 437 27.68 -16.85 33.44
C PHE A 437 28.61 -17.76 32.63
N ARG A 438 29.88 -17.83 33.02
CA ARG A 438 30.94 -18.51 32.25
C ARG A 438 30.63 -19.98 31.95
N ARG A 439 30.05 -20.71 32.91
CA ARG A 439 29.69 -22.13 32.75
C ARG A 439 28.54 -22.31 31.74
N MET A 440 27.46 -21.55 31.91
CA MET A 440 26.33 -21.57 30.97
C MET A 440 26.77 -21.19 29.55
N LEU A 441 27.56 -20.13 29.39
CA LEU A 441 28.07 -19.71 28.09
C LEU A 441 28.96 -20.77 27.45
N SER A 442 29.81 -21.44 28.25
CA SER A 442 30.63 -22.57 27.77
C SER A 442 29.78 -23.76 27.31
N CYS A 443 28.69 -24.08 28.01
CA CYS A 443 27.74 -25.11 27.58
C CYS A 443 27.09 -24.72 26.24
N LEU A 444 26.70 -23.46 26.07
CA LEU A 444 26.09 -22.98 24.83
C LEU A 444 27.03 -23.01 23.62
N GLU A 445 28.32 -22.65 23.80
CA GLU A 445 29.32 -22.78 22.74
C GLU A 445 29.52 -24.23 22.28
N GLN A 446 29.28 -25.19 23.17
CA GLN A 446 29.34 -26.63 22.90
C GLN A 446 28.01 -27.23 22.45
N ASN A 447 26.97 -26.40 22.24
CA ASN A 447 25.59 -26.80 21.94
C ASN A 447 24.92 -27.68 23.02
N ASP A 448 25.43 -27.66 24.26
CA ASP A 448 24.81 -28.31 25.42
C ASP A 448 23.72 -27.41 26.02
N TYR A 449 22.54 -27.42 25.41
CA TYR A 449 21.41 -26.59 25.83
C TYR A 449 20.79 -27.01 27.17
N GLU A 450 20.85 -28.30 27.50
CA GLU A 450 20.39 -28.85 28.78
C GLU A 450 21.31 -28.39 29.93
N GLY A 451 22.63 -28.48 29.73
CA GLY A 451 23.62 -27.93 30.65
C GLY A 451 23.46 -26.41 30.83
N ALA A 452 23.28 -25.67 29.74
CA ALA A 452 23.05 -24.23 29.80
C ALA A 452 21.80 -23.85 30.61
N ALA A 453 20.68 -24.54 30.40
CA ALA A 453 19.45 -24.33 31.16
C ALA A 453 19.62 -24.65 32.66
N ARG A 454 20.36 -25.71 32.99
CA ARG A 454 20.68 -26.07 34.39
C ARG A 454 21.50 -24.99 35.07
N GLU A 455 22.54 -24.50 34.42
CA GLU A 455 23.39 -23.42 34.94
C GLU A 455 22.63 -22.08 35.07
N MET A 456 21.62 -21.83 34.22
CA MET A 456 20.72 -20.68 34.41
C MET A 456 19.92 -20.78 35.72
N LEU A 457 19.45 -21.98 36.06
CA LEU A 457 18.64 -22.23 37.25
C LEU A 457 19.49 -22.34 38.52
N ASP A 458 20.72 -22.84 38.42
CA ASP A 458 21.70 -22.90 39.51
C ASP A 458 22.47 -21.58 39.66
N SER A 459 21.74 -20.46 39.68
CA SER A 459 22.34 -19.13 39.74
C SER A 459 21.63 -18.22 40.73
N HIS A 460 22.36 -17.26 41.30
CA HIS A 460 21.75 -16.23 42.15
C HIS A 460 20.69 -15.40 41.39
N TRP A 461 20.84 -15.27 40.07
CA TRP A 461 19.86 -14.62 39.22
C TRP A 461 18.49 -15.32 39.25
N ARG A 462 18.45 -16.66 39.29
CA ARG A 462 17.19 -17.41 39.44
C ARG A 462 16.43 -16.99 40.70
N ASN A 463 17.14 -16.73 41.80
CA ASN A 463 16.53 -16.28 43.05
C ASN A 463 15.98 -14.85 42.93
N GLN A 464 16.57 -14.00 42.10
CA GLN A 464 16.14 -12.62 41.88
C GLN A 464 14.92 -12.50 40.97
N VAL A 465 14.89 -13.22 39.83
CA VAL A 465 13.82 -13.06 38.82
C VAL A 465 12.69 -14.09 38.92
N GLY A 466 12.82 -15.08 39.80
CA GLY A 466 11.74 -16.01 40.11
C GLY A 466 11.35 -16.88 38.92
N GLN A 467 10.02 -16.97 38.66
CA GLN A 467 9.42 -17.79 37.62
C GLN A 467 9.93 -17.48 36.21
N ARG A 468 10.34 -16.23 35.95
CA ARG A 468 10.87 -15.80 34.65
C ARG A 468 12.10 -16.62 34.24
N ALA A 469 12.98 -16.94 35.18
CA ALA A 469 14.16 -17.75 34.89
C ALA A 469 13.80 -19.19 34.49
N VAL A 470 12.71 -19.76 35.02
CA VAL A 470 12.25 -21.11 34.64
C VAL A 470 11.76 -21.11 33.18
N ILE A 471 10.96 -20.11 32.81
CA ILE A 471 10.45 -19.96 31.43
C ILE A 471 11.60 -19.79 30.45
N LEU A 472 12.56 -18.92 30.77
CA LEU A 472 13.71 -18.66 29.91
C LEU A 472 14.66 -19.86 29.83
N ALA A 473 14.84 -20.61 30.92
CA ALA A 473 15.63 -21.85 30.91
C ALA A 473 14.98 -22.91 30.00
N GLU A 474 13.65 -23.04 30.05
CA GLU A 474 12.93 -23.96 29.16
C GLU A 474 13.01 -23.54 27.69
N GLN A 475 12.91 -22.24 27.41
CA GLN A 475 13.13 -21.69 26.07
C GLN A 475 14.57 -21.91 25.59
N MET A 476 15.56 -21.81 26.49
CA MET A 476 16.97 -22.10 26.17
C MET A 476 17.16 -23.58 25.81
N ARG A 477 16.58 -24.46 26.62
CA ARG A 477 16.62 -25.91 26.46
C ARG A 477 16.01 -26.36 25.14
N THR A 478 14.75 -26.00 24.92
CA THR A 478 13.93 -26.45 23.78
C THR A 478 14.22 -25.68 22.49
N GLY A 479 14.66 -24.42 22.58
CA GLY A 479 14.80 -23.54 21.43
C GLY A 479 13.48 -23.08 20.82
N HIS A 480 12.36 -23.17 21.56
CA HIS A 480 11.02 -22.75 21.14
C HIS A 480 10.46 -21.64 22.03
N TRP A 481 9.52 -20.85 21.50
CA TRP A 481 8.83 -19.83 22.28
C TRP A 481 7.90 -20.46 23.35
N PRO A 482 7.75 -19.83 24.53
CA PRO A 482 6.81 -20.29 25.55
C PRO A 482 5.40 -20.41 24.97
N GLY A 483 4.83 -21.63 24.99
CA GLY A 483 3.48 -21.92 24.48
C GLY A 483 3.38 -22.56 23.09
N HIS A 484 4.50 -22.83 22.39
CA HIS A 484 4.50 -23.50 21.07
C HIS A 484 4.71 -25.03 21.11
N SER A 485 4.55 -25.68 22.26
CA SER A 485 4.70 -27.13 22.38
C SER A 485 3.45 -27.86 21.88
N GLY A 486 3.47 -28.40 20.64
CA GLY A 486 2.45 -29.40 20.26
C GLY A 486 2.35 -29.94 18.84
N ALA A 487 2.91 -29.34 17.78
CA ALA A 487 2.48 -29.72 16.42
C ALA A 487 3.56 -30.19 15.40
N SER A 488 4.85 -29.95 15.60
CA SER A 488 5.83 -30.12 14.50
C SER A 488 6.75 -31.35 14.56
N GLU A 489 6.83 -32.09 15.67
CA GLU A 489 7.89 -33.12 15.83
C GLU A 489 7.44 -34.58 15.65
N LYS A 490 6.17 -34.86 15.36
CA LYS A 490 5.71 -36.25 15.10
C LYS A 490 5.76 -36.72 13.65
N ALA A 491 6.25 -35.89 12.72
CA ALA A 491 6.21 -36.22 11.29
C ALA A 491 7.49 -36.89 10.74
N ASN A 492 8.54 -37.11 11.53
CA ASN A 492 9.84 -37.54 10.99
C ASN A 492 10.44 -38.82 11.59
N GLU A 493 9.63 -39.68 12.23
CA GLU A 493 10.06 -41.02 12.68
C GLU A 493 9.25 -42.18 12.07
N GLN A 494 8.53 -41.94 10.97
CA GLN A 494 7.99 -43.01 10.12
C GLN A 494 8.26 -42.68 8.65
N GLY A 495 9.48 -42.99 8.21
CA GLY A 495 9.93 -42.93 6.83
C GLY A 495 11.05 -43.94 6.61
#